data_AF-A0A1Q7RSV2-F1
#
_entry.id   AF-A0A1Q7RSV2-F1
#
_cell.length_a   1.000
_cell.length_b   1.000
_cell.length_c   1.000
_cell.angle_alpha   90.00
_cell.angle_beta   90.00
_cell.angle_gamma   90.00
#
_symmetry.space_group_name_H-M   'P 1'
#
loop_
_entity.id
_entity.type
_entity.pdbx_description
1 polymer ?
#
loop_
_entity_poly.entity_id
_entity_poly.type
_entity_poly.pdbx_seq_one_letter_code
_entity_poly.pdbx_strand_id
1 'polypeptide(L)'
;MRTTYTRALAELVPVFFPQLLFRLNDQGQPVFPDFVATIKPTTFAAGRVFGSGKLAPADYMVELAEGHIAPPKNLNIRTIQGLADERLFRFHIAQYLRRRAADWATRGFKETLVDWPALNARSKFWSDQQRAYWLNWQEADGHVSPPGERDATAERIMLRELLRRVEMKVIQENRLDVVVRLHTSLPPGRIGLAPWPNPPGDTRSDMPMGPNAGETEVLIPAGYVREAYDANFTLSPDGKRYIPTNTNTPTVLPAPGLPFSLVFRAEPGAEDRILRVASAYEAASKRRISPPAFGPLRSGK
;
A
#
# COMPACT_ATOMS: atom_id res chain seq x y z
N MET A 1 -7.61 -0.67 25.02
CA MET A 1 -7.00 -1.53 23.99
C MET A 1 -5.80 -2.22 24.64
N ARG A 2 -5.81 -3.55 24.74
CA ARG A 2 -4.73 -4.36 25.34
C ARG A 2 -3.48 -4.34 24.47
N THR A 3 -3.67 -4.37 23.15
CA THR A 3 -2.56 -4.42 22.17
C THR A 3 -2.79 -3.46 21.03
N THR A 4 -1.80 -2.63 20.73
CA THR A 4 -1.81 -1.71 19.59
C THR A 4 -1.05 -2.34 18.41
N TYR A 5 -1.24 -1.82 17.20
CA TYR A 5 -0.44 -2.23 16.03
C TYR A 5 1.06 -2.01 16.27
N THR A 6 1.48 -0.91 16.89
CA THR A 6 2.89 -0.66 17.21
C THR A 6 3.45 -1.69 18.19
N ARG A 7 2.67 -2.07 19.21
CA ARG A 7 3.07 -3.15 20.14
C ARG A 7 3.18 -4.49 19.42
N ALA A 8 2.17 -4.86 18.64
CA ALA A 8 2.19 -6.10 17.87
C ALA A 8 3.37 -6.14 16.87
N LEU A 9 3.72 -5.01 16.25
CA LEU A 9 4.90 -4.90 15.40
C LEU A 9 6.21 -5.09 16.17
N ALA A 10 6.34 -4.47 17.35
CA ALA A 10 7.52 -4.63 18.20
C ALA A 10 7.75 -6.11 18.57
N GLU A 11 6.67 -6.82 18.88
CA GLU A 11 6.70 -8.24 19.26
C GLU A 11 6.98 -9.17 18.05
N LEU A 12 6.49 -8.83 16.84
CA LEU A 12 6.49 -9.75 15.68
C LEU A 12 7.56 -9.46 14.63
N VAL A 13 8.05 -8.22 14.50
CA VAL A 13 9.13 -7.88 13.55
C VAL A 13 10.39 -8.72 13.76
N PRO A 14 10.90 -8.92 14.99
CA PRO A 14 12.05 -9.78 15.25
C PRO A 14 11.96 -11.20 14.68
N VAL A 15 10.74 -11.74 14.61
CA VAL A 15 10.49 -13.14 14.19
C VAL A 15 10.23 -13.23 12.69
N PHE A 16 9.33 -12.40 12.17
CA PHE A 16 8.84 -12.54 10.80
C PHE A 16 9.64 -11.75 9.77
N PHE A 17 10.20 -10.61 10.17
CA PHE A 17 10.91 -9.73 9.24
C PHE A 17 11.97 -8.86 9.93
N PRO A 18 12.97 -9.44 10.61
CA PRO A 18 13.97 -8.68 11.37
C PRO A 18 14.77 -7.70 10.50
N GLN A 19 14.91 -8.02 9.21
CA GLN A 19 15.72 -7.26 8.25
C GLN A 19 15.14 -5.87 7.98
N LEU A 20 13.86 -5.69 8.32
CA LEU A 20 13.15 -4.43 8.24
C LEU A 20 13.86 -3.33 9.02
N LEU A 21 14.39 -3.61 10.21
CA LEU A 21 15.07 -2.61 11.05
C LEU A 21 16.39 -2.11 10.44
N PHE A 22 16.93 -2.82 9.45
CA PHE A 22 18.17 -2.47 8.75
C PHE A 22 17.93 -1.71 7.44
N ARG A 23 16.69 -1.33 7.13
CA ARG A 23 16.38 -0.62 5.88
C ARG A 23 17.03 0.76 5.83
N LEU A 24 17.50 1.11 4.64
CA LEU A 24 17.94 2.44 4.27
C LEU A 24 16.89 3.11 3.37
N ASN A 25 16.77 4.43 3.47
CA ASN A 25 15.98 5.24 2.55
C ASN A 25 16.76 5.53 1.25
N ASP A 26 16.15 6.27 0.31
CA ASP A 26 16.76 6.62 -0.98
C ASP A 26 18.03 7.47 -0.86
N GLN A 27 18.25 8.11 0.29
CA GLN A 27 19.46 8.88 0.62
C GLN A 27 20.55 8.00 1.27
N GLY A 28 20.30 6.70 1.39
CA GLY A 28 21.20 5.75 2.07
C GLY A 28 21.26 5.92 3.58
N GLN A 29 20.27 6.59 4.20
CA GLN A 29 20.19 6.79 5.64
C GLN A 29 19.27 5.75 6.29
N PRO A 30 19.55 5.30 7.54
CA PRO A 30 18.71 4.37 8.25
C PRO A 30 17.27 4.85 8.38
N VAL A 31 16.32 3.97 8.06
CA VAL A 31 14.90 4.26 8.26
C VAL A 31 14.59 4.37 9.75
N PHE A 32 15.25 3.62 10.63
CA PHE A 32 14.97 3.60 12.08
C PHE A 32 16.14 4.18 12.92
N PRO A 33 16.24 5.51 13.09
CA PRO A 33 17.31 6.14 13.87
C PRO A 33 17.40 5.68 15.32
N ASP A 34 16.26 5.45 16.00
CA ASP A 34 16.23 5.01 17.40
C ASP A 34 16.89 3.62 17.58
N PHE A 35 16.73 2.72 16.60
CA PHE A 35 17.40 1.43 16.56
C PHE A 35 18.92 1.62 16.43
N VAL A 36 19.35 2.46 15.49
CA VAL A 36 20.77 2.78 15.24
C VAL A 36 21.44 3.41 16.45
N ALA A 37 20.74 4.28 17.18
CA ALA A 37 21.27 4.91 18.38
C ALA A 37 21.55 3.91 19.52
N THR A 38 20.91 2.73 19.48
CA THR A 38 20.94 1.74 20.58
C THR A 38 21.87 0.57 20.28
N ILE A 39 22.01 0.18 19.01
CA ILE A 39 22.87 -0.94 18.61
C ILE A 39 24.33 -0.54 18.42
N LYS A 40 25.23 -1.50 18.59
CA LYS A 40 26.64 -1.40 18.21
C LYS A 40 26.79 -1.19 16.68
N PRO A 41 27.91 -0.61 16.22
CA PRO A 41 28.20 -0.49 14.79
C PRO A 41 27.98 -1.81 14.04
N THR A 42 27.09 -1.78 13.06
CA THR A 42 26.61 -2.94 12.30
C THR A 42 26.45 -2.59 10.82
N THR A 43 26.81 -3.52 9.94
CA THR A 43 26.66 -3.36 8.49
C THR A 43 25.20 -3.49 8.08
N PHE A 44 24.64 -2.47 7.43
CA PHE A 44 23.26 -2.47 6.90
C PHE A 44 23.24 -2.83 5.40
N ALA A 45 24.27 -2.41 4.67
CA ALA A 45 24.49 -2.72 3.27
C ALA A 45 26.01 -2.69 2.95
N ALA A 46 26.40 -3.10 1.75
CA ALA A 46 27.80 -3.08 1.33
C ALA A 46 28.42 -1.68 1.51
N GLY A 47 29.49 -1.59 2.30
CA GLY A 47 30.17 -0.33 2.63
C GLY A 47 29.37 0.65 3.51
N ARG A 48 28.24 0.23 4.09
CA ARG A 48 27.36 1.07 4.90
C ARG A 48 27.23 0.50 6.31
N VAL A 49 27.96 1.07 7.25
CA VAL A 49 27.95 0.70 8.67
C VAL A 49 27.28 1.81 9.48
N PHE A 50 26.34 1.44 10.34
CA PHE A 50 25.62 2.34 11.24
C PHE A 50 25.56 1.76 12.65
N GLY A 51 25.44 2.62 13.65
CA GLY A 51 25.30 2.23 15.05
C GLY A 51 26.16 3.09 15.95
N SER A 52 25.60 3.57 17.07
CA SER A 52 26.34 4.35 18.06
C SER A 52 26.10 3.89 19.50
N GLY A 53 25.33 2.82 19.68
CA GLY A 53 24.97 2.27 20.96
C GLY A 53 25.81 1.05 21.35
N LYS A 54 25.24 0.22 22.23
CA LYS A 54 25.95 -0.87 22.91
C LYS A 54 25.35 -2.25 22.68
N LEU A 55 24.05 -2.35 22.41
CA LEU A 55 23.38 -3.64 22.26
C LEU A 55 23.80 -4.31 20.96
N ALA A 56 23.93 -5.65 20.95
CA ALA A 56 23.89 -6.34 19.66
C ALA A 56 22.47 -6.20 19.07
N PRO A 57 22.32 -6.20 17.73
CA PRO A 57 20.99 -6.13 17.12
C PRO A 57 20.03 -7.24 17.57
N ALA A 58 20.54 -8.45 17.83
CA ALA A 58 19.74 -9.54 18.37
C ALA A 58 19.22 -9.23 19.78
N ASP A 59 20.07 -8.71 20.66
CA ASP A 59 19.67 -8.31 22.02
C ASP A 59 18.65 -7.18 21.98
N TYR A 60 18.85 -6.18 21.11
CA TYR A 60 17.85 -5.13 20.89
C TYR A 60 16.49 -5.70 20.50
N MET A 61 16.46 -6.68 19.60
CA MET A 61 15.22 -7.31 19.16
C MET A 61 14.52 -8.08 20.29
N VAL A 62 15.27 -8.71 21.20
CA VAL A 62 14.71 -9.32 22.41
C VAL A 62 14.10 -8.26 23.31
N GLU A 63 14.84 -7.21 23.66
CA GLU A 63 14.34 -6.14 24.53
C GLU A 63 13.12 -5.42 23.91
N LEU A 64 13.08 -5.28 22.58
CA LEU A 64 11.95 -4.72 21.84
C LEU A 64 10.72 -5.63 21.94
N ALA A 65 10.88 -6.94 21.73
CA ALA A 65 9.79 -7.89 21.76
C ALA A 65 9.21 -8.07 23.17
N GLU A 66 10.06 -8.05 24.20
CA GLU A 66 9.62 -8.12 25.60
C GLU A 66 9.06 -6.77 26.13
N GLY A 67 9.14 -5.71 25.32
CA GLY A 67 8.62 -4.39 25.67
C GLY A 67 9.43 -3.66 26.75
N HIS A 68 10.68 -4.08 26.97
CA HIS A 68 11.60 -3.43 27.91
C HIS A 68 12.17 -2.12 27.37
N ILE A 69 12.21 -1.98 26.03
CA ILE A 69 12.55 -0.72 25.36
C ILE A 69 11.37 -0.19 24.55
N ALA A 70 11.34 1.13 24.37
CA ALA A 70 10.34 1.77 23.54
C ALA A 70 10.54 1.38 22.06
N PRO A 71 9.47 1.03 21.32
CA PRO A 71 9.56 0.86 19.88
C PRO A 71 10.07 2.13 19.18
N PRO A 72 10.84 2.01 18.08
CA PRO A 72 11.24 3.17 17.28
C PRO A 72 10.03 4.03 16.91
N LYS A 73 10.17 5.36 16.97
CA LYS A 73 9.04 6.29 16.76
C LYS A 73 8.32 6.09 15.43
N ASN A 74 9.05 5.67 14.40
CA ASN A 74 8.53 5.41 13.07
C ASN A 74 8.28 3.91 12.79
N LEU A 75 8.31 3.03 13.80
CA LEU A 75 7.86 1.65 13.65
C LEU A 75 6.32 1.59 13.67
N ASN A 76 5.73 1.67 12.48
CA ASN A 76 4.29 1.63 12.29
C ASN A 76 3.92 1.05 10.92
N ILE A 77 2.64 0.70 10.73
CA ILE A 77 2.13 0.08 9.51
C ILE A 77 2.41 0.90 8.25
N ARG A 78 2.48 2.22 8.34
CA ARG A 78 2.74 3.10 7.19
C ARG A 78 4.20 2.99 6.74
N THR A 79 5.13 3.04 7.68
CA THR A 79 6.58 3.03 7.38
C THR A 79 7.09 1.66 6.91
N ILE A 80 6.48 0.56 7.36
CA ILE A 80 6.97 -0.79 7.02
C ILE A 80 6.61 -1.28 5.61
N GLN A 81 5.72 -0.57 4.92
CA GLN A 81 5.17 -1.00 3.62
C GLN A 81 6.00 -0.57 2.40
N GLY A 82 7.16 0.05 2.60
CA GLY A 82 8.11 0.34 1.53
C GLY A 82 8.74 -0.93 0.96
N LEU A 83 8.12 -1.48 -0.08
CA LEU A 83 8.54 -2.70 -0.78
C LEU A 83 9.58 -2.39 -1.87
N ALA A 84 10.51 -3.32 -2.08
CA ALA A 84 11.39 -3.27 -3.25
C ALA A 84 10.61 -3.53 -4.55
N ASP A 85 11.18 -3.06 -5.67
CA ASP A 85 10.62 -3.24 -7.00
C ASP A 85 10.61 -4.73 -7.38
N GLU A 86 9.42 -5.23 -7.67
CA GLU A 86 9.20 -6.64 -8.03
C GLU A 86 9.18 -6.82 -9.55
N ARG A 87 9.49 -8.04 -10.02
CA ARG A 87 9.50 -8.40 -11.45
C ARG A 87 8.52 -9.53 -11.81
N LEU A 88 7.70 -9.97 -10.86
CA LEU A 88 6.64 -10.96 -11.01
C LEU A 88 5.51 -10.49 -11.92
N PHE A 89 5.24 -9.18 -12.05
CA PHE A 89 4.24 -8.68 -12.99
C PHE A 89 4.46 -9.22 -14.42
N ARG A 90 5.73 -9.23 -14.88
CA ARG A 90 6.10 -9.82 -16.17
C ARG A 90 5.66 -11.27 -16.33
N PHE A 91 5.93 -12.06 -15.30
CA PHE A 91 5.58 -13.48 -15.24
C PHE A 91 4.06 -13.68 -15.27
N HIS A 92 3.32 -12.97 -14.41
CA HIS A 92 1.88 -13.19 -14.26
C HIS A 92 1.09 -12.83 -15.52
N ILE A 93 1.46 -11.76 -16.24
CA ILE A 93 0.83 -11.43 -17.52
C ILE A 93 1.07 -12.53 -18.54
N ALA A 94 2.32 -12.99 -18.71
CA ALA A 94 2.63 -14.06 -19.65
C ALA A 94 1.89 -15.37 -19.31
N GLN A 95 1.83 -15.71 -18.03
CA GLN A 95 1.08 -16.88 -17.54
C GLN A 95 -0.42 -16.75 -17.83
N TYR A 96 -1.02 -15.60 -17.52
CA TYR A 96 -2.43 -15.32 -17.77
C TYR A 96 -2.79 -15.43 -19.25
N LEU A 97 -2.03 -14.76 -20.12
CA LEU A 97 -2.29 -14.76 -21.57
C LEU A 97 -2.23 -16.17 -22.15
N ARG A 98 -1.25 -16.97 -21.75
CA ARG A 98 -1.12 -18.37 -22.21
C ARG A 98 -2.26 -19.25 -21.70
N ARG A 99 -2.61 -19.17 -20.42
CA ARG A 99 -3.72 -19.96 -19.84
C ARG A 99 -5.05 -19.59 -20.48
N ARG A 100 -5.33 -18.30 -20.61
CA ARG A 100 -6.53 -17.81 -21.30
C ARG A 100 -6.59 -18.32 -22.73
N ALA A 101 -5.50 -18.26 -23.48
CA ALA A 101 -5.49 -18.77 -24.85
C ALA A 101 -5.79 -20.27 -24.92
N ALA A 102 -5.23 -21.07 -23.98
CA ALA A 102 -5.54 -22.48 -23.87
C ALA A 102 -7.04 -22.72 -23.55
N ASP A 103 -7.59 -21.99 -22.58
CA ASP A 103 -9.02 -22.09 -22.22
C ASP A 103 -9.93 -21.77 -23.41
N TRP A 104 -9.59 -20.73 -24.18
CA TRP A 104 -10.34 -20.34 -25.38
C TRP A 104 -10.25 -21.39 -26.49
N ALA A 105 -9.08 -22.01 -26.66
CA ALA A 105 -8.90 -23.11 -27.61
C ALA A 105 -9.81 -24.31 -27.28
N THR A 106 -10.00 -24.66 -26.00
CA THR A 106 -10.93 -25.74 -25.60
C THR A 106 -12.38 -25.45 -25.95
N ARG A 107 -12.73 -24.17 -26.14
CA ARG A 107 -14.07 -23.69 -26.51
C ARG A 107 -14.21 -23.45 -28.02
N GLY A 108 -13.22 -23.85 -28.82
CA GLY A 108 -13.23 -23.70 -30.28
C GLY A 108 -12.84 -22.31 -30.78
N PHE A 109 -12.33 -21.43 -29.91
CA PHE A 109 -11.88 -20.10 -30.29
C PHE A 109 -10.37 -20.02 -30.47
N LYS A 110 -9.91 -19.23 -31.44
CA LYS A 110 -8.48 -18.92 -31.63
C LYS A 110 -8.15 -17.58 -30.99
N GLU A 111 -7.43 -17.62 -29.86
CA GLU A 111 -6.83 -16.43 -29.26
C GLU A 111 -5.40 -16.22 -29.76
N THR A 112 -5.03 -14.99 -30.09
CA THR A 112 -3.72 -14.62 -30.64
C THR A 112 -2.92 -13.67 -29.74
N LEU A 113 -3.55 -13.12 -28.70
CA LEU A 113 -2.91 -12.37 -27.62
C LEU A 113 -2.39 -13.35 -26.57
N VAL A 114 -1.21 -13.90 -26.80
CA VAL A 114 -0.65 -15.03 -26.03
C VAL A 114 0.69 -14.73 -25.36
N ASP A 115 1.29 -13.57 -25.65
CA ASP A 115 2.60 -13.17 -25.17
C ASP A 115 2.76 -11.64 -25.08
N TRP A 116 3.92 -11.21 -24.57
CA TRP A 116 4.29 -9.80 -24.44
C TRP A 116 4.41 -9.06 -25.78
N PRO A 117 5.09 -9.60 -26.82
CA PRO A 117 5.12 -8.95 -28.13
C PRO A 117 3.75 -8.67 -28.72
N ALA A 118 2.84 -9.65 -28.71
CA ALA A 118 1.47 -9.47 -29.20
C ALA A 118 0.70 -8.45 -28.35
N LEU A 119 0.94 -8.42 -27.04
CA LEU A 119 0.34 -7.44 -26.14
C LEU A 119 0.79 -6.03 -26.46
N ASN A 120 2.10 -5.80 -26.56
CA ASN A 120 2.64 -4.48 -26.86
C ASN A 120 2.24 -4.01 -28.27
N ALA A 121 2.26 -4.89 -29.27
CA ALA A 121 1.86 -4.55 -30.64
C ALA A 121 0.38 -4.18 -30.78
N ARG A 122 -0.50 -4.76 -29.96
CA ARG A 122 -1.96 -4.52 -30.03
C ARG A 122 -2.46 -3.47 -29.02
N SER A 123 -1.60 -3.03 -28.10
CA SER A 123 -1.95 -2.03 -27.10
C SER A 123 -2.02 -0.63 -27.72
N LYS A 124 -2.97 0.18 -27.23
CA LYS A 124 -3.06 1.61 -27.54
C LYS A 124 -2.57 2.39 -26.33
N PHE A 125 -1.43 3.04 -26.47
CA PHE A 125 -0.82 3.82 -25.40
C PHE A 125 -1.24 5.30 -25.50
N TRP A 126 -1.47 5.94 -24.36
CA TRP A 126 -1.79 7.37 -24.30
C TRP A 126 -0.56 8.26 -24.54
N SER A 127 0.64 7.72 -24.36
CA SER A 127 1.90 8.43 -24.60
C SER A 127 3.05 7.48 -24.94
N ASP A 128 4.10 8.05 -25.54
CA ASP A 128 5.35 7.34 -25.85
C ASP A 128 6.08 6.87 -24.58
N GLN A 129 5.98 7.63 -23.48
CA GLN A 129 6.53 7.22 -22.19
C GLN A 129 5.84 5.95 -21.67
N GLN A 130 4.51 5.86 -21.81
CA GLN A 130 3.77 4.66 -21.44
C GLN A 130 4.18 3.48 -22.33
N ARG A 131 4.28 3.68 -23.66
CA ARG A 131 4.78 2.64 -24.58
C ARG A 131 6.16 2.12 -24.14
N ALA A 132 7.11 3.02 -23.86
CA ALA A 132 8.46 2.66 -23.44
C ALA A 132 8.47 1.88 -22.11
N TYR A 133 7.65 2.28 -21.14
CA TYR A 133 7.50 1.56 -19.87
C TYR A 133 7.04 0.10 -20.08
N TRP A 134 6.10 -0.13 -21.00
CA TRP A 134 5.63 -1.48 -21.34
C TRP A 134 6.65 -2.31 -22.14
N LEU A 135 7.51 -1.66 -22.92
CA LEU A 135 8.64 -2.32 -23.58
C LEU A 135 9.68 -2.78 -22.55
N ASN A 136 10.01 -1.95 -21.55
CA ASN A 136 10.91 -2.34 -20.47
C ASN A 136 10.43 -3.61 -19.74
N TRP A 137 9.11 -3.75 -19.54
CA TRP A 137 8.53 -4.97 -18.96
C TRP A 137 8.70 -6.20 -19.86
N GLN A 138 8.55 -6.06 -21.17
CA GLN A 138 8.79 -7.14 -22.11
C GLN A 138 10.26 -7.62 -22.04
N GLU A 139 11.19 -6.67 -21.97
CA GLU A 139 12.66 -6.88 -21.95
C GLU A 139 13.23 -7.26 -20.58
N ALA A 140 12.41 -7.24 -19.50
CA ALA A 140 12.89 -7.62 -18.17
C ALA A 140 13.19 -9.13 -18.09
N ASP A 141 14.44 -9.52 -18.35
CA ASP A 141 14.86 -10.93 -18.41
C ASP A 141 14.95 -11.63 -17.05
N GLY A 142 15.18 -10.85 -15.98
CA GLY A 142 15.34 -11.39 -14.62
C GLY A 142 14.00 -11.51 -13.89
N HIS A 143 13.71 -12.71 -13.37
CA HIS A 143 12.58 -12.95 -12.45
C HIS A 143 12.89 -12.61 -10.99
N VAL A 144 14.17 -12.57 -10.62
CA VAL A 144 14.66 -12.28 -9.29
C VAL A 144 15.30 -10.90 -9.24
N SER A 145 15.32 -10.29 -8.05
CA SER A 145 16.08 -9.07 -7.83
C SER A 145 17.57 -9.28 -8.19
N PRO A 146 18.22 -8.29 -8.82
CA PRO A 146 19.66 -8.35 -9.05
C PRO A 146 20.48 -8.59 -7.77
N PRO A 147 21.65 -9.24 -7.86
CA PRO A 147 22.55 -9.39 -6.73
C PRO A 147 22.91 -8.04 -6.10
N GLY A 148 22.85 -7.96 -4.77
CA GLY A 148 23.13 -6.73 -4.02
C GLY A 148 21.92 -5.80 -3.84
N GLU A 149 20.80 -6.08 -4.49
CA GLU A 149 19.53 -5.41 -4.23
C GLU A 149 18.68 -6.18 -3.20
N ARG A 150 17.61 -5.53 -2.72
CA ARG A 150 16.62 -6.17 -1.84
C ARG A 150 15.86 -7.24 -2.62
N ASP A 151 15.70 -8.42 -2.04
CA ASP A 151 14.87 -9.50 -2.63
C ASP A 151 13.39 -9.14 -2.50
N ALA A 152 12.83 -8.54 -3.55
CA ALA A 152 11.47 -8.03 -3.55
C ALA A 152 10.42 -9.14 -3.37
N THR A 153 10.70 -10.36 -3.81
CA THR A 153 9.78 -11.49 -3.67
C THR A 153 9.74 -11.97 -2.23
N ALA A 154 10.91 -12.23 -1.64
CA ALA A 154 11.01 -12.66 -0.25
C ALA A 154 10.44 -11.60 0.72
N GLU A 155 10.74 -10.32 0.48
CA GLU A 155 10.23 -9.24 1.30
C GLU A 155 8.71 -9.11 1.27
N ARG A 156 8.06 -9.35 0.13
CA ARG A 156 6.59 -9.34 0.02
C ARG A 156 5.97 -10.48 0.81
N ILE A 157 6.58 -11.68 0.78
CA ILE A 157 6.11 -12.83 1.55
C ILE A 157 6.28 -12.57 3.06
N MET A 158 7.46 -12.10 3.48
CA MET A 158 7.72 -11.76 4.89
C MET A 158 6.79 -10.64 5.38
N LEU A 159 6.61 -9.57 4.59
CA LEU A 159 5.71 -8.48 4.95
C LEU A 159 4.26 -8.95 5.04
N ARG A 160 3.81 -9.78 4.09
CA ARG A 160 2.45 -10.33 4.09
C ARG A 160 2.18 -11.11 5.36
N GLU A 161 3.09 -12.02 5.71
CA GLU A 161 2.93 -12.82 6.92
C GLU A 161 3.00 -11.95 8.18
N LEU A 162 3.95 -11.02 8.26
CA LEU A 162 4.04 -10.08 9.38
C LEU A 162 2.74 -9.28 9.56
N LEU A 163 2.24 -8.63 8.52
CA LEU A 163 1.04 -7.79 8.59
C LEU A 163 -0.20 -8.60 9.01
N ARG A 164 -0.37 -9.79 8.42
CA ARG A 164 -1.46 -10.69 8.76
C ARG A 164 -1.44 -11.09 10.24
N ARG A 165 -0.26 -11.47 10.77
CA ARG A 165 -0.10 -11.85 12.18
C ARG A 165 -0.30 -10.67 13.13
N VAL A 166 0.13 -9.48 12.71
CA VAL A 166 -0.06 -8.24 13.46
C VAL A 166 -1.56 -7.91 13.59
N GLU A 167 -2.34 -7.94 12.51
CA GLU A 167 -3.79 -7.69 12.54
C GLU A 167 -4.50 -8.74 13.41
N MET A 168 -4.22 -10.03 13.19
CA MET A 168 -4.78 -11.12 13.98
C MET A 168 -4.50 -10.94 15.47
N LYS A 169 -3.25 -10.64 15.86
CA LYS A 169 -2.91 -10.40 17.26
C LYS A 169 -3.67 -9.22 17.85
N VAL A 170 -3.78 -8.11 17.12
CA VAL A 170 -4.58 -6.94 17.53
C VAL A 170 -6.04 -7.32 17.71
N ILE A 171 -6.64 -8.06 16.77
CA ILE A 171 -8.03 -8.50 16.85
C ILE A 171 -8.25 -9.41 18.07
N GLN A 172 -7.44 -10.47 18.22
CA GLN A 172 -7.61 -11.49 19.26
C GLN A 172 -7.36 -10.94 20.67
N GLU A 173 -6.26 -10.22 20.88
CA GLU A 173 -5.90 -9.76 22.23
C GLU A 173 -6.83 -8.64 22.74
N ASN A 174 -7.46 -7.92 21.82
CA ASN A 174 -8.49 -6.94 22.14
C ASN A 174 -9.90 -7.50 22.11
N ARG A 175 -10.09 -8.77 21.71
CA ARG A 175 -11.40 -9.42 21.54
C ARG A 175 -12.32 -8.64 20.60
N LEU A 176 -11.78 -8.22 19.46
CA LEU A 176 -12.53 -7.53 18.41
C LEU A 176 -13.15 -8.57 17.46
N ASP A 177 -14.31 -8.24 16.88
CA ASP A 177 -14.88 -9.03 15.78
C ASP A 177 -14.43 -8.52 14.41
N VAL A 178 -14.27 -7.20 14.30
CA VAL A 178 -13.85 -6.50 13.08
C VAL A 178 -12.99 -5.29 13.43
N VAL A 179 -12.10 -4.91 12.51
CA VAL A 179 -11.42 -3.62 12.50
C VAL A 179 -12.07 -2.74 11.45
N VAL A 180 -12.33 -1.47 11.82
CA VAL A 180 -12.89 -0.47 10.91
C VAL A 180 -11.93 0.70 10.80
N ARG A 181 -11.57 1.07 9.58
CA ARG A 181 -10.73 2.24 9.30
C ARG A 181 -11.36 3.13 8.24
N LEU A 182 -10.90 4.39 8.19
CA LEU A 182 -11.10 5.22 7.01
C LEU A 182 -10.33 4.63 5.83
N HIS A 183 -10.96 4.57 4.66
CA HIS A 183 -10.32 4.05 3.45
C HIS A 183 -9.20 4.99 2.99
N THR A 184 -9.56 6.23 2.64
CA THR A 184 -8.59 7.26 2.30
C THR A 184 -8.78 8.52 3.14
N SER A 185 -7.67 9.09 3.60
CA SER A 185 -7.69 10.30 4.44
C SER A 185 -7.99 11.59 3.65
N LEU A 186 -7.83 11.52 2.33
CA LEU A 186 -8.03 12.62 1.40
C LEU A 186 -9.14 12.26 0.40
N PRO A 187 -9.95 13.23 -0.04
CA PRO A 187 -10.91 13.01 -1.12
C PRO A 187 -10.20 12.67 -2.43
N PRO A 188 -10.91 12.13 -3.43
CA PRO A 188 -10.35 11.94 -4.76
C PRO A 188 -9.77 13.24 -5.33
N GLY A 189 -8.51 13.18 -5.77
CA GLY A 189 -7.82 14.33 -6.35
C GLY A 189 -8.37 14.71 -7.72
N ARG A 190 -8.19 15.98 -8.10
CA ARG A 190 -8.59 16.47 -9.42
C ARG A 190 -7.59 16.02 -10.49
N ILE A 191 -8.13 15.47 -11.57
CA ILE A 191 -7.33 15.02 -12.72
C ILE A 191 -6.57 16.22 -13.32
N GLY A 192 -5.26 16.05 -13.53
CA GLY A 192 -4.39 17.06 -14.13
C GLY A 192 -3.88 18.16 -13.17
N LEU A 193 -4.27 18.12 -11.89
CA LEU A 193 -3.73 19.04 -10.88
C LEU A 193 -2.59 18.41 -10.08
N ALA A 194 -1.99 19.20 -9.18
CA ALA A 194 -0.89 18.74 -8.36
C ALA A 194 -1.35 17.59 -7.44
N PRO A 195 -0.58 16.49 -7.35
CA PRO A 195 -0.86 15.45 -6.37
C PRO A 195 -0.60 15.99 -4.96
N TRP A 196 -1.22 15.41 -3.93
CA TRP A 196 -0.86 15.76 -2.56
C TRP A 196 0.61 15.42 -2.27
N PRO A 197 1.38 16.35 -1.66
CA PRO A 197 2.73 16.07 -1.22
C PRO A 197 2.73 14.88 -0.26
N ASN A 198 3.44 13.83 -0.67
CA ASN A 198 3.68 12.64 0.11
C ASN A 198 5.10 12.74 0.68
N PRO A 199 5.30 12.50 1.99
CA PRO A 199 6.64 12.24 2.50
C PRO A 199 7.26 11.08 1.71
N PRO A 200 8.59 11.09 1.45
CA PRO A 200 9.24 9.96 0.81
C PRO A 200 8.89 8.65 1.54
N GLY A 201 8.38 7.66 0.80
CA GLY A 201 7.96 6.37 1.35
C GLY A 201 6.60 6.36 2.06
N ASP A 202 5.79 7.41 1.96
CA ASP A 202 4.47 7.52 2.60
C ASP A 202 3.36 7.87 1.60
N THR A 203 2.42 6.96 1.38
CA THR A 203 1.16 7.26 0.67
C THR A 203 0.14 7.85 1.65
N ARG A 204 0.04 9.18 1.74
CA ARG A 204 -0.88 9.84 2.69
C ARG A 204 -2.34 9.44 2.50
N SER A 205 -2.73 9.19 1.25
CA SER A 205 -4.12 8.92 0.89
C SER A 205 -4.58 7.52 1.28
N ASP A 206 -3.84 6.47 0.93
CA ASP A 206 -4.22 5.07 1.18
C ASP A 206 -3.10 4.31 1.93
N MET A 207 -3.51 3.46 2.85
CA MET A 207 -2.63 2.52 3.55
C MET A 207 -2.86 1.13 2.92
N PRO A 208 -1.94 0.61 2.10
CA PRO A 208 -2.13 -0.64 1.34
C PRO A 208 -2.02 -1.90 2.21
N MET A 209 -2.41 -1.81 3.48
CA MET A 209 -2.22 -2.84 4.48
C MET A 209 -3.01 -4.10 4.12
N GLY A 210 -4.30 -4.00 3.79
CA GLY A 210 -5.11 -5.18 3.46
C GLY A 210 -4.56 -5.97 2.27
N PRO A 211 -4.29 -5.33 1.12
CA PRO A 211 -3.65 -5.99 -0.03
C PRO A 211 -2.29 -6.63 0.30
N ASN A 212 -1.46 -5.94 1.09
CA ASN A 212 -0.15 -6.46 1.46
C ASN A 212 -0.25 -7.64 2.45
N ALA A 213 -1.16 -7.57 3.43
CA ALA A 213 -1.49 -8.65 4.38
C ALA A 213 -2.20 -9.84 3.72
N GLY A 214 -2.76 -9.64 2.52
CA GLY A 214 -3.61 -10.63 1.86
C GLY A 214 -4.87 -10.89 2.67
N GLU A 215 -5.48 -9.82 3.18
CA GLU A 215 -6.73 -9.82 3.93
C GLU A 215 -7.89 -9.40 3.05
N THR A 216 -9.09 -9.88 3.39
CA THR A 216 -10.33 -9.46 2.74
C THR A 216 -10.78 -8.12 3.29
N GLU A 217 -11.02 -7.15 2.40
CA GLU A 217 -11.53 -5.81 2.73
C GLU A 217 -12.92 -5.60 2.11
N VAL A 218 -13.89 -5.11 2.90
CA VAL A 218 -15.19 -4.63 2.40
C VAL A 218 -15.28 -3.13 2.61
N LEU A 219 -15.55 -2.39 1.53
CA LEU A 219 -15.60 -0.94 1.53
C LEU A 219 -17.05 -0.47 1.42
N ILE A 220 -17.52 0.29 2.41
CA ILE A 220 -18.89 0.81 2.45
C ILE A 220 -18.89 2.34 2.44
N PRO A 221 -19.74 3.00 1.61
CA PRO A 221 -19.89 4.45 1.62
C PRO A 221 -20.25 4.98 3.01
N ALA A 222 -19.53 5.99 3.47
CA ALA A 222 -19.66 6.51 4.82
C ALA A 222 -20.14 7.97 4.89
N GLY A 223 -20.23 8.63 3.73
CA GLY A 223 -20.75 9.98 3.60
C GLY A 223 -20.00 10.74 2.52
N TYR A 224 -20.03 12.06 2.64
CA TYR A 224 -19.42 12.98 1.69
C TYR A 224 -18.66 14.08 2.42
N VAL A 225 -17.48 14.43 1.93
CA VAL A 225 -16.79 15.66 2.34
C VAL A 225 -17.32 16.84 1.53
N ARG A 226 -17.50 17.99 2.17
CA ARG A 226 -17.99 19.24 1.55
C ARG A 226 -16.88 20.24 1.24
N GLU A 227 -15.66 19.95 1.70
CA GLU A 227 -14.49 20.77 1.49
C GLU A 227 -13.32 19.86 1.09
N ALA A 228 -12.55 20.29 0.10
CA ALA A 228 -11.32 19.63 -0.33
C ALA A 228 -10.17 20.63 -0.27
N TYR A 229 -9.01 20.17 0.19
CA TYR A 229 -7.78 20.96 0.24
C TYR A 229 -6.83 20.46 -0.86
N ASP A 230 -7.12 20.83 -2.11
CA ASP A 230 -6.35 20.37 -3.27
C ASP A 230 -4.93 20.95 -3.25
N ALA A 231 -3.91 20.11 -3.46
CA ALA A 231 -2.54 20.59 -3.55
C ALA A 231 -2.33 21.51 -4.77
N ASN A 232 -1.36 22.42 -4.65
CA ASN A 232 -0.97 23.34 -5.72
C ASN A 232 0.44 23.02 -6.22
N PHE A 233 0.69 23.30 -7.50
CA PHE A 233 2.05 23.37 -8.02
C PHE A 233 2.68 24.70 -7.60
N THR A 234 3.89 24.64 -7.07
CA THR A 234 4.76 25.80 -6.86
C THR A 234 6.08 25.59 -7.60
N LEU A 235 6.76 26.68 -7.95
CA LEU A 235 8.05 26.60 -8.60
C LEU A 235 9.12 26.25 -7.55
N SER A 236 10.04 25.34 -7.88
CA SER A 236 11.19 25.00 -7.04
C SER A 236 12.09 26.22 -6.82
N PRO A 237 12.89 26.26 -5.74
CA PRO A 237 13.78 27.40 -5.45
C PRO A 237 14.74 27.76 -6.58
N ASP A 238 15.15 26.77 -7.39
CA ASP A 238 16.01 26.95 -8.56
C ASP A 238 15.26 27.37 -9.84
N GLY A 239 13.93 27.49 -9.79
CA GLY A 239 13.10 27.89 -10.92
C GLY A 239 12.85 26.81 -11.98
N LYS A 240 13.33 25.58 -11.77
CA LYS A 240 13.41 24.56 -12.84
C LYS A 240 12.27 23.54 -12.86
N ARG A 241 11.52 23.41 -11.77
CA ARG A 241 10.55 22.32 -11.58
C ARG A 241 9.30 22.83 -10.89
N TYR A 242 8.14 22.30 -11.28
CA TYR A 242 6.93 22.43 -10.47
C TYR A 242 6.90 21.32 -9.42
N ILE A 243 6.79 21.71 -8.15
CA ILE A 243 6.69 20.79 -7.02
C ILE A 243 5.30 20.88 -6.39
N PRO A 244 4.68 19.74 -6.02
CA PRO A 244 3.42 19.78 -5.30
C PRO A 244 3.61 20.38 -3.90
N THR A 245 2.63 21.18 -3.46
CA THR A 245 2.61 21.82 -2.14
C THR A 245 1.22 21.75 -1.52
N ASN A 246 1.17 21.62 -0.20
CA ASN A 246 -0.11 21.61 0.53
C ASN A 246 -0.71 23.00 0.52
N THR A 247 -2.04 23.06 0.54
CA THR A 247 -2.80 24.29 0.75
C THR A 247 -3.59 24.20 2.05
N ASN A 248 -3.79 25.34 2.69
CA ASN A 248 -4.77 25.49 3.78
C ASN A 248 -6.05 26.20 3.31
N THR A 249 -6.15 26.47 2.00
CA THR A 249 -7.34 27.08 1.40
C THR A 249 -8.30 25.98 0.97
N PRO A 250 -9.51 25.90 1.55
CA PRO A 250 -10.50 24.91 1.17
C PRO A 250 -11.19 25.28 -0.14
N THR A 251 -11.49 24.28 -0.96
CA THR A 251 -12.45 24.34 -2.06
C THR A 251 -13.78 23.81 -1.56
N VAL A 252 -14.82 24.66 -1.53
CA VAL A 252 -16.18 24.24 -1.19
C VAL A 252 -16.75 23.41 -2.35
N LEU A 253 -17.30 22.25 -2.01
CA LEU A 253 -17.88 21.30 -2.96
C LEU A 253 -19.41 21.41 -2.96
N PRO A 254 -20.05 21.45 -4.15
CA PRO A 254 -21.51 21.44 -4.22
C PRO A 254 -22.07 20.15 -3.64
N ALA A 255 -23.27 20.22 -3.05
CA ALA A 255 -23.94 19.05 -2.49
C ALA A 255 -24.10 17.92 -3.53
N PRO A 256 -23.90 16.64 -3.15
CA PRO A 256 -23.63 16.17 -1.79
C PRO A 256 -22.16 16.29 -1.34
N GLY A 257 -21.23 16.67 -2.22
CA GLY A 257 -19.79 16.66 -1.98
C GLY A 257 -19.09 15.47 -2.64
N LEU A 258 -17.87 15.13 -2.18
CA LEU A 258 -17.12 13.96 -2.66
C LEU A 258 -17.25 12.78 -1.69
N PRO A 259 -17.56 11.56 -2.17
CA PRO A 259 -17.80 10.42 -1.29
C PRO A 259 -16.51 9.93 -0.64
N PHE A 260 -16.63 9.41 0.57
CA PHE A 260 -15.58 8.61 1.23
C PHE A 260 -16.17 7.32 1.78
N SER A 261 -15.32 6.34 2.04
CA SER A 261 -15.71 5.01 2.52
C SER A 261 -14.97 4.61 3.79
N LEU A 262 -15.61 3.72 4.56
CA LEU A 262 -14.95 2.95 5.61
C LEU A 262 -14.56 1.58 5.05
N VAL A 263 -13.44 1.05 5.56
CA VAL A 263 -12.97 -0.30 5.27
C VAL A 263 -13.23 -1.16 6.50
N PHE A 264 -13.89 -2.29 6.29
CA PHE A 264 -14.15 -3.31 7.29
C PHE A 264 -13.25 -4.51 7.01
N ARG A 265 -12.57 -4.99 8.05
CA ARG A 265 -11.74 -6.19 8.04
C ARG A 265 -12.03 -7.08 9.23
N ALA A 266 -11.73 -8.34 9.08
CA ALA A 266 -11.71 -9.33 10.16
C ALA A 266 -10.50 -10.24 9.93
N GLU A 267 -10.33 -11.21 10.83
CA GLU A 267 -9.30 -12.22 10.64
C GLU A 267 -9.51 -13.00 9.33
N PRO A 268 -8.43 -13.50 8.71
CA PRO A 268 -8.56 -14.36 7.54
C PRO A 268 -9.50 -15.55 7.80
N GLY A 269 -10.48 -15.76 6.91
CA GLY A 269 -11.50 -16.81 7.05
C GLY A 269 -12.75 -16.41 7.83
N ALA A 270 -12.85 -15.17 8.31
CA ALA A 270 -14.02 -14.62 9.00
C ALA A 270 -14.80 -13.60 8.14
N GLU A 271 -14.81 -13.77 6.82
CA GLU A 271 -15.49 -12.87 5.88
C GLU A 271 -17.00 -12.72 6.14
N ASP A 272 -17.64 -13.73 6.72
CA ASP A 272 -19.04 -13.69 7.11
C ASP A 272 -19.31 -12.59 8.16
N ARG A 273 -18.38 -12.37 9.09
CA ARG A 273 -18.46 -11.30 10.09
C ARG A 273 -18.32 -9.93 9.43
N ILE A 274 -17.39 -9.79 8.49
CA ILE A 274 -17.19 -8.55 7.73
C ILE A 274 -18.50 -8.18 7.04
N LEU A 275 -19.10 -9.11 6.29
CA LEU A 275 -20.34 -8.89 5.55
C LEU A 275 -21.51 -8.53 6.49
N ARG A 276 -21.64 -9.23 7.63
CA ARG A 276 -22.70 -8.94 8.62
C ARG A 276 -22.59 -7.52 9.15
N VAL A 277 -21.40 -7.12 9.62
CA VAL A 277 -21.19 -5.80 10.23
C VAL A 277 -21.29 -4.69 9.18
N ALA A 278 -20.67 -4.88 8.01
CA ALA A 278 -20.71 -3.93 6.91
C ALA A 278 -22.15 -3.69 6.41
N SER A 279 -22.95 -4.75 6.27
CA SER A 279 -24.36 -4.66 5.86
C SER A 279 -25.20 -3.97 6.92
N ALA A 280 -24.97 -4.25 8.21
CA ALA A 280 -25.66 -3.57 9.31
C ALA A 280 -25.35 -2.06 9.32
N TYR A 281 -24.08 -1.69 9.11
CA TYR A 281 -23.67 -0.29 8.97
C TYR A 281 -24.34 0.38 7.77
N GLU A 282 -24.34 -0.26 6.60
CA GLU A 282 -24.98 0.28 5.39
C GLU A 282 -26.49 0.51 5.60
N ALA A 283 -27.19 -0.50 6.14
CA ALA A 283 -28.63 -0.45 6.38
C ALA A 283 -29.03 0.63 7.39
N ALA A 284 -28.22 0.83 8.44
CA ALA A 284 -28.47 1.84 9.46
C ALA A 284 -28.13 3.26 8.98
N SER A 285 -27.03 3.41 8.23
CA SER A 285 -26.46 4.72 7.90
C SER A 285 -27.02 5.33 6.63
N LYS A 286 -27.42 4.50 5.64
CA LYS A 286 -28.03 4.89 4.36
C LYS A 286 -27.30 6.06 3.68
N ARG A 287 -25.96 6.05 3.72
CA ARG A 287 -25.12 7.19 3.33
C ARG A 287 -25.06 7.44 1.82
N ARG A 288 -25.45 6.47 1.00
CA ARG A 288 -25.33 6.55 -0.46
C ARG A 288 -26.40 7.46 -1.05
N ILE A 289 -25.98 8.43 -1.86
CA ILE A 289 -26.84 9.31 -2.65
C ILE A 289 -26.52 9.08 -4.12
N SER A 290 -27.57 8.95 -4.95
CA SER A 290 -27.40 8.87 -6.41
C SER A 290 -26.71 10.13 -6.94
N PRO A 291 -25.66 10.02 -7.77
CA PRO A 291 -24.99 11.19 -8.34
C PRO A 291 -25.97 12.12 -9.09
N PRO A 292 -26.14 13.39 -8.69
CA PRO A 292 -27.16 14.27 -9.27
C PRO A 292 -27.01 14.51 -10.77
N ALA A 293 -25.78 14.45 -11.30
CA ALA A 293 -25.49 14.62 -12.72
C ALA A 293 -25.94 13.44 -13.60
N PHE A 294 -26.25 12.29 -13.00
CA PHE A 294 -26.62 11.06 -13.69
C PHE A 294 -28.01 10.60 -13.26
N GLY A 295 -29.00 11.46 -13.49
CA GLY A 295 -30.41 11.16 -13.22
C GLY A 295 -30.94 9.96 -14.02
N PRO A 296 -32.13 9.46 -13.68
CA PRO A 296 -32.74 8.36 -14.40
C PRO A 296 -32.86 8.68 -15.89
N LEU A 297 -32.58 7.68 -16.73
CA LEU A 297 -32.82 7.80 -18.17
C LEU A 297 -34.30 8.09 -18.40
N ARG A 298 -34.60 9.04 -19.29
CA ARG A 298 -35.98 9.29 -19.71
C ARG A 298 -36.48 8.00 -20.36
N SER A 299 -37.58 7.45 -19.87
CA SER A 299 -38.30 6.39 -20.59
C SER A 299 -38.71 6.98 -21.94
N GLY A 300 -38.16 6.46 -23.03
CA GLY A 300 -38.55 6.86 -24.38
C GLY A 300 -40.06 6.69 -24.53
N LYS A 301 -40.72 7.71 -25.10
CA LYS A 301 -42.04 7.56 -25.70
C LYS A 301 -41.88 6.95 -27.08
#